data_AF-A0A535XXJ9-F1
#
_entry.id   AF-A0A535XXJ9-F1
#
_cell.length_a   1.000
_cell.length_b   1.000
_cell.length_c   1.000
_cell.angle_alpha   90.00
_cell.angle_beta   90.00
_cell.angle_gamma   90.00
#
_symmetry.space_group_name_H-M   'P 1'
#
loop_
_entity.id
_entity.type
_entity.pdbx_description
1 polymer ?
#
loop_
_entity_poly.entity_id
_entity_poly.type
_entity_poly.pdbx_seq_one_letter_code
_entity_poly.pdbx_strand_id
1 'polypeptide(L)'
;MGLSKRFAMGALLVAASLAVVFSVPAVASSTDGVSPGQLTDAGWTCIQPRVDPTLVVCAPPGVGLPPLPGTPGFADRAPSYEVLVFEFATGAFVGTQHLLRPDIYAQGTPPCPQQPGGQYIYNPRNDLWACFRPTR
;
A
#
# COMPACT_ATOMS: atom_id res chain seq x y z
N MET A 1 -69.75 30.17 -1.96
CA MET A 1 -68.88 31.19 -1.32
C MET A 1 -68.27 30.60 -0.07
N GLY A 2 -66.92 30.58 0.00
CA GLY A 2 -66.11 30.30 1.19
C GLY A 2 -66.05 28.82 1.63
N LEU A 3 -64.95 28.26 2.11
CA LEU A 3 -63.61 28.78 2.36
C LEU A 3 -62.69 27.55 2.53
N SER A 4 -61.63 27.48 1.74
CA SER A 4 -60.58 26.47 1.86
C SER A 4 -59.88 26.57 3.21
N LYS A 5 -59.71 25.44 3.91
CA LYS A 5 -58.66 25.29 4.94
C LYS A 5 -57.86 24.03 4.67
N ARG A 6 -56.60 24.29 4.32
CA ARG A 6 -55.52 23.39 3.94
C ARG A 6 -55.17 22.51 5.14
N PHE A 7 -55.13 21.20 4.97
CA PHE A 7 -54.49 20.30 5.92
C PHE A 7 -53.42 19.47 5.22
N ALA A 8 -52.19 19.68 5.72
CA ALA A 8 -51.03 18.81 5.70
C ALA A 8 -50.56 18.29 4.32
N MET A 9 -49.55 18.97 3.79
CA MET A 9 -48.51 18.35 2.96
C MET A 9 -47.87 17.20 3.73
N GLY A 10 -48.26 15.96 3.41
CA GLY A 10 -47.55 14.75 3.76
C GLY A 10 -46.64 14.36 2.61
N ALA A 11 -45.38 14.77 2.69
CA ALA A 11 -44.33 14.35 1.76
C ALA A 11 -44.00 12.87 1.99
N LEU A 12 -44.20 12.03 0.97
CA LEU A 12 -43.50 10.74 0.85
C LEU A 12 -42.81 10.70 -0.51
N LEU A 13 -41.59 11.23 -0.56
CA LEU A 13 -40.64 10.94 -1.62
C LEU A 13 -39.94 9.63 -1.23
N VAL A 14 -40.39 8.51 -1.82
CA VAL A 14 -39.66 7.25 -1.74
C VAL A 14 -38.52 7.32 -2.76
N ALA A 15 -37.36 7.80 -2.32
CA ALA A 15 -36.14 7.74 -3.10
C ALA A 15 -35.59 6.30 -3.07
N ALA A 16 -35.82 5.54 -4.14
CA ALA A 16 -35.19 4.25 -4.35
C ALA A 16 -33.72 4.47 -4.76
N SER A 17 -32.81 4.41 -3.81
CA SER A 17 -31.36 4.42 -4.07
C SER A 17 -30.93 3.08 -4.67
N LEU A 18 -30.66 3.07 -5.97
CA LEU A 18 -29.94 2.01 -6.68
C LEU A 18 -28.51 1.93 -6.12
N ALA A 19 -28.24 0.98 -5.24
CA ALA A 19 -26.89 0.63 -4.85
C ALA A 19 -26.23 -0.13 -6.01
N VAL A 20 -25.57 0.61 -6.91
CA VAL A 20 -24.67 0.01 -7.90
C VAL A 20 -23.41 -0.42 -7.15
N VAL A 21 -23.34 -1.70 -6.83
CA VAL A 21 -22.14 -2.32 -6.26
C VAL A 21 -21.14 -2.45 -7.41
N PHE A 22 -20.25 -1.46 -7.56
CA PHE A 22 -19.08 -1.59 -8.42
C PHE A 22 -18.11 -2.55 -7.73
N SER A 23 -18.26 -3.84 -8.02
CA SER A 23 -17.24 -4.83 -7.74
C SER A 23 -16.04 -4.51 -8.63
N VAL A 24 -15.10 -3.72 -8.12
CA VAL A 24 -13.78 -3.57 -8.73
C VAL A 24 -13.09 -4.92 -8.55
N PRO A 25 -12.84 -5.70 -9.61
CA PRO A 25 -11.97 -6.86 -9.47
C PRO A 25 -10.62 -6.34 -9.00
N ALA A 26 -10.14 -6.81 -7.85
CA ALA A 26 -8.76 -6.60 -7.45
C ALA A 26 -7.90 -7.22 -8.54
N VAL A 27 -7.31 -6.37 -9.39
CA VAL A 27 -6.32 -6.81 -10.36
C VAL A 27 -5.12 -7.29 -9.56
N ALA A 28 -4.99 -8.61 -9.42
CA ALA A 28 -3.73 -9.21 -9.05
C ALA A 28 -2.77 -8.92 -10.21
N SER A 29 -1.98 -7.86 -10.11
CA SER A 29 -0.90 -7.58 -11.04
C SER A 29 0.04 -8.77 -11.02
N SER A 30 -0.11 -9.64 -12.03
CA SER A 30 0.78 -10.75 -12.28
C SER A 30 2.04 -10.12 -12.86
N THR A 31 3.07 -9.94 -12.04
CA THR A 31 4.37 -9.37 -12.42
C THR A 31 5.27 -10.39 -13.11
N ASP A 32 4.71 -11.45 -13.68
CA ASP A 32 5.41 -12.32 -14.63
C ASP A 32 5.82 -11.46 -15.83
N GLY A 33 7.00 -10.85 -15.77
CA GLY A 33 7.59 -10.09 -16.89
C GLY A 33 8.08 -8.67 -16.59
N VAL A 34 8.10 -8.20 -15.34
CA VAL A 34 8.73 -6.91 -15.00
C VAL A 34 10.03 -7.13 -14.25
N SER A 35 11.14 -6.58 -14.75
CA SER A 35 12.46 -6.62 -14.12
C SER A 35 12.82 -5.28 -13.48
N PRO A 36 13.80 -5.25 -12.54
CA PRO A 36 14.31 -3.99 -11.98
C PRO A 36 14.81 -2.99 -13.03
N GLY A 37 15.39 -3.47 -14.14
CA GLY A 37 15.84 -2.62 -15.24
C GLY A 37 14.68 -1.87 -15.89
N GLN A 38 13.61 -2.59 -16.24
CA GLN A 38 12.40 -1.99 -16.83
C GLN A 38 11.74 -0.99 -15.88
N LEU A 39 11.74 -1.26 -14.57
CA LEU A 39 11.23 -0.33 -13.57
C LEU A 39 12.07 0.94 -13.49
N THR A 40 13.40 0.79 -13.52
CA THR A 40 14.33 1.93 -13.53
C THR A 40 14.10 2.80 -14.76
N ASP A 41 13.95 2.20 -15.95
CA ASP A 41 13.62 2.91 -17.19
C ASP A 41 12.26 3.62 -17.13
N ALA A 42 11.32 3.07 -16.35
CA ALA A 42 10.02 3.67 -16.06
C ALA A 42 10.04 4.69 -14.91
N GLY A 43 11.22 5.06 -14.40
CA GLY A 43 11.39 6.10 -13.38
C GLY A 43 11.23 5.62 -11.93
N TRP A 44 11.23 4.31 -11.69
CA TRP A 44 11.28 3.76 -10.34
C TRP A 44 12.68 3.88 -9.75
N THR A 45 12.75 3.95 -8.42
CA THR A 45 14.03 3.88 -7.70
C THR A 45 14.30 2.45 -7.26
N CYS A 46 15.26 1.78 -7.91
CA CYS A 46 15.71 0.45 -7.54
C CYS A 46 17.07 0.49 -6.83
N ILE A 47 17.19 -0.15 -5.66
CA ILE A 47 18.44 -0.26 -4.90
C ILE A 47 18.73 -1.71 -4.51
N GLN A 48 20.01 -2.03 -4.37
CA GLN A 48 20.45 -3.24 -3.67
C GLN A 48 20.71 -2.88 -2.20
N PRO A 49 19.91 -3.37 -1.23
CA PRO A 49 20.13 -3.07 0.17
C PRO A 49 21.46 -3.65 0.67
N ARG A 50 22.27 -2.86 1.38
CA ARG A 50 23.53 -3.36 1.95
C ARG A 50 23.35 -4.50 2.97
N VAL A 51 22.22 -4.52 3.68
CA VAL A 51 21.92 -5.51 4.72
C VAL A 51 21.48 -6.86 4.15
N ASP A 52 20.97 -6.85 2.92
CA ASP A 52 20.60 -8.05 2.20
C ASP A 52 20.91 -7.83 0.71
N PRO A 53 22.18 -8.03 0.31
CA PRO A 53 22.62 -7.79 -1.06
C PRO A 53 22.09 -8.87 -2.02
N THR A 54 21.39 -9.90 -1.54
CA THR A 54 20.76 -10.89 -2.42
C THR A 54 19.48 -10.39 -3.06
N LEU A 55 19.01 -9.20 -2.66
CA LEU A 55 17.76 -8.61 -3.13
C LEU A 55 17.97 -7.27 -3.84
N VAL A 56 17.03 -6.94 -4.72
CA VAL A 56 16.79 -5.59 -5.24
C VAL A 56 15.43 -5.12 -4.75
N VAL A 57 15.36 -3.89 -4.25
CA VAL A 57 14.13 -3.25 -3.81
C VAL A 57 13.84 -2.07 -4.73
N CYS A 58 12.68 -2.10 -5.38
CA CYS A 58 12.21 -1.06 -6.28
C CYS A 58 11.00 -0.32 -5.68
N ALA A 59 11.14 0.99 -5.52
CA ALA A 59 10.07 1.87 -5.04
C ALA A 59 9.46 2.68 -6.18
N PRO A 60 8.12 2.88 -6.16
CA PRO A 60 7.43 3.62 -7.19
C PRO A 60 7.84 5.10 -7.19
N PRO A 61 7.74 5.78 -8.34
CA PRO A 61 7.88 7.24 -8.39
C PRO A 61 6.85 7.93 -7.50
N GLY A 62 7.17 9.16 -7.07
CA GLY A 62 6.32 9.97 -6.20
C GLY A 62 6.53 9.71 -4.71
N VAL A 63 6.37 8.47 -4.24
CA VAL A 63 6.62 8.10 -2.83
C VAL A 63 8.09 7.76 -2.59
N GLY A 64 8.68 6.96 -3.48
CA GLY A 64 10.08 6.56 -3.38
C GLY A 64 10.40 5.64 -2.20
N LEU A 65 11.69 5.49 -1.91
CA LEU A 65 12.18 4.71 -0.78
C LEU A 65 11.93 5.47 0.53
N PRO A 66 11.69 4.76 1.64
CA PRO A 66 11.59 5.43 2.93
C PRO A 66 12.90 6.14 3.30
N PRO A 67 12.84 7.41 3.72
CA PRO A 67 14.00 8.13 4.24
C PRO A 67 14.54 7.45 5.50
N LEU A 68 15.84 7.62 5.75
CA LEU A 68 16.49 7.05 6.93
C LEU A 68 16.43 8.03 8.11
N PRO A 69 16.48 7.55 9.36
CA PRO A 69 16.60 8.42 10.52
C PRO A 69 17.77 9.40 10.35
N GLY A 70 17.51 10.69 10.59
CA GLY A 70 18.50 11.75 10.46
C GLY A 70 18.70 12.31 9.04
N THR A 71 17.97 11.82 8.03
CA THR A 71 17.96 12.43 6.69
C THR A 71 16.78 13.40 6.52
N PRO A 72 16.86 14.38 5.60
CA PRO A 72 15.70 15.17 5.20
C PRO A 72 14.51 14.28 4.80
N GLY A 73 13.29 14.71 5.09
CA GLY A 73 12.08 13.94 4.80
C GLY A 73 11.70 12.89 5.85
N PHE A 74 12.56 12.58 6.83
CA PHE A 74 12.27 11.50 7.79
C PHE A 74 11.12 11.81 8.76
N ALA A 75 11.01 13.06 9.22
CA ALA A 75 9.99 13.48 10.17
C ALA A 75 8.58 13.51 9.54
N ASP A 76 8.52 13.89 8.27
CA ASP A 76 7.32 14.04 7.43
C ASP A 76 7.11 12.85 6.47
N ARG A 77 7.87 11.76 6.68
CA ARG A 77 7.86 10.55 5.85
C ARG A 77 6.45 9.99 5.71
N ALA A 78 6.14 9.42 4.55
CA ALA A 78 4.84 8.83 4.25
C ALA A 78 4.39 7.80 5.31
N PRO A 79 3.07 7.65 5.56
CA PRO A 79 2.53 6.73 6.56
C PRO A 79 2.76 5.26 6.20
N SER A 80 2.83 4.94 4.91
CA SER A 80 3.03 3.60 4.38
C SER A 80 3.88 3.63 3.12
N TYR A 81 4.58 2.53 2.86
CA TYR A 81 5.33 2.31 1.62
C TYR A 81 5.00 0.92 1.09
N GLU A 82 4.94 0.81 -0.23
CA GLU A 82 4.87 -0.47 -0.91
C GLU A 82 6.02 -0.52 -1.93
N VAL A 83 6.89 -1.52 -1.78
CA VAL A 83 8.05 -1.72 -2.65
C VAL A 83 8.05 -3.12 -3.22
N LEU A 84 8.51 -3.24 -4.46
CA LEU A 84 8.69 -4.52 -5.13
C LEU A 84 10.07 -5.07 -4.78
N VAL A 85 10.14 -6.37 -4.53
CA VAL A 85 11.37 -7.07 -4.15
C VAL A 85 11.68 -8.11 -5.21
N PHE A 86 12.93 -8.10 -5.67
CA PHE A 86 13.45 -9.02 -6.67
C PHE A 86 14.68 -9.72 -6.11
N GLU A 87 14.97 -10.91 -6.58
CA GLU A 87 16.24 -11.58 -6.34
C GLU A 87 17.30 -10.95 -7.26
N PHE A 88 18.48 -10.64 -6.72
CA PHE A 88 19.51 -9.86 -7.41
C PHE A 88 20.18 -10.62 -8.56
N ALA A 89 20.50 -11.91 -8.39
CA ALA A 89 21.24 -12.68 -9.39
C ALA A 89 20.43 -12.97 -10.66
N THR A 90 19.11 -13.10 -10.54
CA THR A 90 18.18 -13.53 -11.58
C THR A 90 17.25 -12.42 -12.05
N GLY A 91 17.06 -11.38 -11.23
CA GLY A 91 16.05 -10.35 -11.46
C GLY A 91 14.62 -10.87 -11.27
N ALA A 92 14.43 -12.08 -10.73
CA ALA A 92 13.12 -12.67 -10.53
C ALA A 92 12.35 -11.90 -9.46
N PHE A 93 11.08 -11.61 -9.72
CA PHE A 93 10.20 -11.00 -8.72
C PHE A 93 9.88 -12.01 -7.62
N VAL A 94 10.21 -11.66 -6.37
CA VAL A 94 10.02 -12.55 -5.21
C VAL A 94 8.89 -12.11 -4.30
N GLY A 95 8.38 -10.89 -4.45
CA GLY A 95 7.23 -10.41 -3.70
C GLY A 95 7.23 -8.92 -3.41
N THR A 96 6.28 -8.51 -2.59
CA THR A 96 6.09 -7.12 -2.19
C THR A 96 6.41 -6.94 -0.72
N GLN A 97 7.09 -5.86 -0.37
CA GLN A 97 7.27 -5.45 1.02
C GLN A 97 6.39 -4.23 1.30
N HIS A 98 5.51 -4.36 2.29
CA HIS A 98 4.71 -3.27 2.82
C HIS A 98 5.33 -2.78 4.13
N LEU A 99 5.54 -1.47 4.24
CA LEU A 99 6.17 -0.83 5.38
C LEU A 99 5.19 0.16 5.99
N LEU A 100 5.07 0.16 7.32
CA LEU A 100 4.19 1.05 8.08
C LEU A 100 4.98 1.89 9.08
N ARG A 101 4.66 3.17 9.15
CA ARG A 101 5.18 4.06 10.20
C ARG A 101 4.67 3.61 11.57
N PRO A 102 5.45 3.76 12.67
CA PRO A 102 5.07 3.22 13.97
C PRO A 102 3.71 3.68 14.49
N ASP A 103 3.37 4.95 14.30
CA ASP A 103 2.06 5.53 14.67
C ASP A 103 0.90 4.94 13.87
N ILE A 104 1.14 4.53 12.62
CA ILE A 104 0.13 3.86 11.78
C ILE A 104 -0.04 2.41 12.20
N TYR A 105 1.07 1.70 12.45
CA TYR A 105 1.02 0.32 12.94
C TYR A 105 0.30 0.24 14.30
N ALA A 106 0.54 1.19 15.21
CA ALA A 106 -0.08 1.23 16.53
C ALA A 106 -1.61 1.42 16.51
N GLN A 107 -2.19 1.93 15.42
CA GLN A 107 -3.64 2.16 15.32
C GLN A 107 -4.45 0.88 15.09
N GLY A 108 -3.83 -0.20 14.62
CA GLY A 108 -4.59 -1.42 14.30
C GLY A 108 -3.78 -2.68 14.03
N THR A 109 -2.45 -2.64 14.24
CA THR A 109 -1.51 -3.78 14.15
C THR A 109 -1.95 -4.84 13.14
N PRO A 110 -1.99 -4.51 11.84
CA PRO A 110 -2.54 -5.40 10.84
C PRO A 110 -1.74 -6.71 10.80
N PRO A 111 -2.38 -7.85 10.52
CA PRO A 111 -1.68 -9.11 10.43
C PRO A 111 -0.77 -9.16 9.19
N CYS A 112 0.31 -9.94 9.28
CA CYS A 112 1.15 -10.34 8.17
C CYS A 112 1.30 -11.86 8.16
N PRO A 113 0.27 -12.61 7.72
CA PRO A 113 0.23 -14.06 7.87
C PRO A 113 1.34 -14.81 7.11
N GLN A 114 2.00 -14.15 6.15
CA GLN A 114 3.11 -14.72 5.38
C GLN A 114 4.44 -14.71 6.13
N GLN A 115 4.55 -13.95 7.23
CA GLN A 115 5.77 -13.90 8.04
C GLN A 115 5.71 -14.83 9.24
N PRO A 116 6.86 -15.25 9.78
CA PRO A 116 6.92 -15.94 11.06
C PRO A 116 6.18 -15.14 12.15
N GLY A 117 5.28 -15.82 12.88
CA GLY A 117 4.46 -15.19 13.92
C GLY A 117 3.24 -14.42 13.40
N GLY A 118 3.06 -14.29 12.08
CA GLY A 118 1.85 -13.69 11.49
C GLY A 118 1.73 -12.18 11.70
N GLN A 119 2.80 -11.49 12.09
CA GLN A 119 2.83 -10.06 12.42
C GLN A 119 3.89 -9.34 11.59
N TYR A 120 3.78 -8.02 11.50
CA TYR A 120 4.83 -7.18 10.94
C TYR A 120 6.07 -7.27 11.84
N ILE A 121 7.25 -7.19 11.22
CA ILE A 121 8.55 -7.20 11.93
C ILE A 121 9.11 -5.78 11.94
N TYR A 122 9.50 -5.29 13.11
CA TYR A 122 10.12 -3.97 13.23
C TYR A 122 11.49 -3.93 12.54
N ASN A 123 11.67 -2.96 11.64
CA ASN A 123 12.91 -2.67 10.94
C ASN A 123 13.58 -1.42 11.54
N PRO A 124 14.63 -1.58 12.36
CA PRO A 124 15.28 -0.45 13.02
C PRO A 124 16.04 0.46 12.07
N ARG A 125 16.32 0.04 10.82
CA ARG A 125 17.08 0.84 9.85
C ARG A 125 16.32 2.08 9.40
N ASN A 126 15.01 1.94 9.20
CA ASN A 126 14.14 3.01 8.70
C ASN A 126 13.01 3.37 9.67
N ASP A 127 13.00 2.76 10.87
CA ASP A 127 11.97 2.99 11.89
C ASP A 127 10.56 2.74 11.30
N LEU A 128 10.37 1.56 10.71
CA LEU A 128 9.13 1.09 10.12
C LEU A 128 8.84 -0.36 10.51
N TRP A 129 7.58 -0.74 10.47
CA TRP A 129 7.11 -2.12 10.59
C TRP A 129 6.99 -2.72 9.20
N ALA A 130 7.60 -3.88 8.97
CA ALA A 130 7.70 -4.51 7.65
C ALA A 130 6.89 -5.80 7.56
N CYS A 131 6.10 -5.92 6.51
CA CYS A 131 5.41 -7.14 6.10
C CYS A 131 5.86 -7.54 4.69
N PHE A 132 6.56 -8.68 4.58
CA PHE A 132 6.91 -9.26 3.29
C PHE A 132 5.83 -10.24 2.83
N ARG A 133 5.36 -10.06 1.59
CA ARG A 133 4.33 -10.86 0.95
C ARG A 133 4.97 -11.52 -0.28
N PRO A 134 5.41 -12.80 -0.19
CA PRO A 134 6.05 -13.48 -1.30
C PRO A 134 5.08 -13.67 -2.47
N THR A 135 5.62 -13.75 -3.68
CA THR A 135 4.91 -14.31 -4.83
C THR A 135 4.54 -15.77 -4.53
N ARG A 136 3.32 -16.18 -4.89
CA ARG A 136 2.88 -17.57 -4.70
C ARG A 136 3.47 -18.49 -5.76
#